data_AF-A0A357KPF5-F1
#
_entry.id   AF-A0A357KPF5-F1
#
_cell.length_a   1.000
_cell.length_b   1.000
_cell.length_c   1.000
_cell.angle_alpha   90.00
_cell.angle_beta   90.00
_cell.angle_gamma   90.00
#
_symmetry.space_group_name_H-M   'P 1'
#
loop_
_entity.id
_entity.type
_entity.pdbx_description
1 polymer ?
#
loop_
_entity_poly.entity_id
_entity_poly.type
_entity_poly.pdbx_seq_one_letter_code
_entity_poly.pdbx_strand_id
1 'polypeptide(L)'
;MSKTSHFILDHSFLLRSAQLNKGAVVLRLDLLYCTEVSEETFKMQKIKKYDYRVEQDGVEWKAEILRKKTSKQTVVSKSKAGFVSESAAMEWGAKQLDLFVESLRLQNKQRSKERS
;
A
#
# COMPACT_ATOMS: atom_id res chain seq x y z
N MET A 1 22.86 64.80 20.17
CA MET A 1 24.01 63.95 20.56
C MET A 1 23.69 62.50 20.19
N SER A 2 24.56 61.92 19.38
CA SER A 2 24.47 60.57 18.83
C SER A 2 24.41 59.49 19.91
N LYS A 3 23.68 58.40 19.67
CA LYS A 3 24.25 57.03 19.74
C LYS A 3 23.52 56.12 18.75
N THR A 4 24.26 55.75 17.71
CA THR A 4 24.02 54.63 16.81
C THR A 4 24.07 53.32 17.61
N SER A 5 23.13 52.40 17.41
CA SER A 5 23.32 50.99 17.77
C SER A 5 22.62 50.11 16.75
N HIS A 6 23.43 49.48 15.89
CA HIS A 6 23.01 48.45 14.96
C HIS A 6 22.84 47.15 15.73
N PHE A 7 21.61 46.64 15.83
CA PHE A 7 21.36 45.25 16.22
C PHE A 7 21.15 44.43 14.96
N ILE A 8 22.23 43.78 14.50
CA ILE A 8 22.17 42.71 13.51
C ILE A 8 21.78 41.45 14.29
N LEU A 9 20.55 40.97 14.08
CA LEU A 9 20.17 39.62 14.51
C LEU A 9 20.53 38.68 13.37
N ASP A 10 21.65 38.00 13.56
CA ASP A 10 22.19 36.98 12.66
C ASP A 10 21.22 35.79 12.56
N HIS A 11 20.97 35.42 11.33
CA HIS A 11 19.99 34.43 10.90
C HIS A 11 20.77 33.18 10.53
N SER A 12 21.17 32.35 11.51
CA SER A 12 21.76 31.03 11.22
C SER A 12 21.72 30.10 12.42
N PHE A 13 20.59 29.43 12.53
CA PHE A 13 20.37 28.24 13.34
C PHE A 13 21.14 27.08 12.70
N LEU A 14 22.39 26.83 13.11
CA LEU A 14 23.13 25.64 12.70
C LEU A 14 23.58 24.84 13.92
N LEU A 15 22.67 23.96 14.33
CA LEU A 15 22.94 22.87 15.25
C LEU A 15 23.93 21.88 14.61
N ARG A 16 25.09 21.80 15.27
CA ARG A 16 25.62 20.59 15.90
C ARG A 16 25.98 19.41 14.98
N SER A 17 27.28 19.40 14.69
CA SER A 17 28.14 18.23 14.55
C SER A 17 27.72 17.02 15.40
N ALA A 18 27.75 15.83 14.81
CA ALA A 18 27.90 14.58 15.53
C ALA A 18 28.81 13.62 14.75
N GLN A 19 29.76 13.09 15.51
CA GLN A 19 31.02 12.49 15.13
C GLN A 19 30.87 10.97 14.93
N LEU A 20 31.48 10.43 13.88
CA LEU A 20 31.65 8.99 13.67
C LEU A 20 32.52 8.38 14.78
N ASN A 21 32.13 7.21 15.31
CA ASN A 21 33.04 6.35 16.06
C ASN A 21 32.95 4.90 15.58
N LYS A 22 34.13 4.31 15.37
CA LYS A 22 34.42 2.99 14.84
C LYS A 22 34.57 2.00 15.99
N GLY A 23 34.15 0.74 15.81
CA GLY A 23 34.79 -0.43 16.42
C GLY A 23 34.09 -1.11 17.62
N ALA A 24 33.49 -2.28 17.32
CA ALA A 24 33.68 -3.57 17.99
C ALA A 24 33.17 -3.85 19.44
N VAL A 25 32.09 -4.68 19.49
CA VAL A 25 31.78 -5.91 20.30
C VAL A 25 31.86 -5.79 21.85
N VAL A 26 30.88 -6.15 22.70
CA VAL A 26 30.16 -7.43 22.90
C VAL A 26 28.88 -7.22 23.75
N LEU A 27 27.77 -7.75 23.23
CA LEU A 27 26.56 -8.32 23.86
C LEU A 27 26.04 -7.79 25.21
N ARG A 28 24.85 -7.18 25.17
CA ARG A 28 23.77 -7.51 26.12
C ARG A 28 22.41 -7.38 25.45
N LEU A 29 21.56 -8.33 25.81
CA LEU A 29 20.18 -8.57 25.41
C LEU A 29 19.30 -7.30 25.44
N ASP A 30 18.40 -7.29 24.47
CA ASP A 30 17.09 -6.64 24.45
C ASP A 30 16.97 -5.14 24.14
N LEU A 31 16.27 -4.94 23.02
CA LEU A 31 15.23 -3.95 22.75
C LEU A 31 15.62 -2.55 22.24
N LEU A 32 14.87 -2.20 21.18
CA LEU A 32 14.67 -0.89 20.56
C LEU A 32 15.74 -0.40 19.59
N TYR A 33 15.71 -0.92 18.36
CA TYR A 33 15.39 -0.11 17.17
C TYR A 33 15.36 -1.02 15.93
N CYS A 34 14.22 -1.68 15.70
CA CYS A 34 13.89 -2.18 14.37
C CYS A 34 13.09 -1.07 13.71
N THR A 35 13.76 -0.31 12.86
CA THR A 35 13.22 0.78 12.04
C THR A 35 11.92 0.34 11.37
N GLU A 36 10.83 1.03 11.70
CA GLU A 36 9.56 1.15 10.96
C GLU A 36 9.40 0.15 9.81
N VAL A 37 9.16 -1.11 10.16
CA VAL A 37 8.27 -1.91 9.33
C VAL A 37 6.91 -1.32 9.61
N SER A 38 6.52 -0.33 8.81
CA SER A 38 5.15 0.19 8.76
C SER A 38 4.19 -1.01 8.78
N GLU A 39 3.07 -0.83 9.47
CA GLU A 39 2.13 -1.82 10.00
C GLU A 39 1.48 -2.80 8.98
N GLU A 40 2.09 -3.02 7.82
CA GLU A 40 1.61 -3.88 6.74
C GLU A 40 1.81 -5.37 7.05
N THR A 41 2.74 -5.72 7.95
CA THR A 41 3.12 -7.13 8.20
C THR A 41 2.34 -7.83 9.30
N PHE A 42 1.60 -7.11 10.15
CA PHE A 42 0.76 -7.70 11.20
C PHE A 42 -0.74 -7.81 10.83
N LYS A 43 -1.10 -7.45 9.58
CA LYS A 43 -2.41 -7.77 8.98
C LYS A 43 -2.47 -9.21 8.43
N MET A 44 -1.63 -10.08 8.97
CA MET A 44 -1.63 -11.54 8.82
C MET A 44 -2.93 -12.09 9.43
N GLN A 45 -3.94 -12.66 8.76
CA GLN A 45 -4.16 -13.01 7.35
C GLN A 45 -5.69 -13.08 7.13
N LYS A 46 -6.43 -11.96 7.21
CA LYS A 46 -7.79 -11.96 6.63
C LYS A 46 -7.62 -11.84 5.13
N ILE A 47 -7.46 -13.00 4.47
CA ILE A 47 -7.40 -13.09 3.02
C ILE A 47 -8.60 -12.31 2.45
N LYS A 48 -8.31 -11.26 1.66
CA LYS A 48 -9.34 -10.44 1.03
C LYS A 48 -10.22 -11.36 0.18
N LYS A 49 -11.54 -11.19 0.27
CA LYS A 49 -12.51 -12.04 -0.45
C LYS A 49 -12.42 -11.86 -1.97
N TYR A 50 -12.00 -10.68 -2.40
CA TYR A 50 -11.79 -10.32 -3.80
C TYR A 50 -10.37 -9.81 -3.96
N ASP A 51 -9.78 -10.16 -5.09
CA ASP A 51 -8.43 -9.75 -5.48
C ASP A 51 -8.38 -9.57 -7.01
N TYR A 52 -7.26 -9.09 -7.54
CA TYR A 52 -7.01 -9.10 -8.97
C TYR A 52 -5.65 -9.71 -9.29
N ARG A 53 -5.52 -10.25 -10.50
CA ARG A 53 -4.29 -10.86 -11.00
C ARG A 53 -4.07 -10.43 -12.43
N VAL A 54 -2.81 -10.21 -12.79
CA VAL A 54 -2.38 -9.95 -14.16
C VAL A 54 -1.52 -11.13 -14.62
N GLU A 55 -1.83 -11.65 -15.79
CA GLU A 55 -1.09 -12.75 -16.42
C GLU A 55 -0.73 -12.33 -17.85
N GLN A 56 0.47 -12.70 -18.30
CA GLN A 56 0.89 -12.51 -19.67
C GLN A 56 0.36 -13.66 -20.52
N ASP A 57 -0.36 -13.35 -21.61
CA ASP A 57 -0.89 -14.30 -22.57
C ASP A 57 -0.25 -14.06 -23.93
N GLY A 58 0.93 -14.66 -24.13
CA GLY A 58 1.77 -14.44 -25.31
C GLY A 58 2.32 -13.02 -25.38
N VAL A 59 1.83 -12.23 -26.34
CA VAL A 59 2.25 -10.83 -26.57
C VAL A 59 1.36 -9.85 -25.80
N GLU A 60 0.18 -10.29 -25.37
CA GLU A 60 -0.79 -9.46 -24.70
C GLU A 60 -0.80 -9.72 -23.20
N TRP A 61 -1.34 -8.77 -22.46
CA TRP A 61 -1.59 -8.90 -21.03
C TRP A 61 -3.08 -9.10 -20.77
N LYS A 62 -3.37 -9.91 -19.76
CA LYS A 62 -4.71 -10.23 -19.30
C LYS A 62 -4.82 -9.89 -17.82
N ALA A 63 -5.91 -9.23 -17.44
CA ALA A 63 -6.25 -8.94 -16.07
C ALA A 63 -7.52 -9.67 -15.65
N GLU A 64 -7.52 -10.26 -14.47
CA GLU A 64 -8.59 -11.08 -13.91
C GLU A 64 -8.96 -10.60 -12.50
N ILE A 65 -10.25 -10.45 -12.24
CA ILE A 65 -10.82 -10.23 -10.91
C ILE A 65 -11.10 -11.60 -10.31
N LEU A 66 -10.39 -11.91 -9.24
CA LEU A 66 -10.50 -13.17 -8.51
C LEU A 66 -11.44 -13.02 -7.32
N ARG A 67 -12.26 -14.05 -7.10
CA ARG A 67 -13.11 -14.18 -5.93
C ARG A 67 -12.76 -15.46 -5.20
N LYS A 68 -12.49 -15.32 -3.91
CA LYS A 68 -12.39 -16.45 -3.00
C LYS A 68 -13.78 -17.02 -2.75
N LYS A 69 -14.05 -18.22 -3.28
CA LYS A 69 -15.32 -18.94 -3.09
C LYS A 69 -15.30 -19.71 -1.77
N THR A 70 -14.19 -20.39 -1.48
CA THR A 70 -13.95 -21.11 -0.21
C THR A 70 -12.50 -20.87 0.23
N SER A 71 -12.07 -21.40 1.37
CA SER A 71 -10.67 -21.29 1.81
C SER A 71 -9.67 -21.83 0.79
N LYS A 72 -10.06 -22.86 0.03
CA LYS A 72 -9.22 -23.60 -0.93
C LYS A 72 -9.51 -23.26 -2.40
N GLN A 73 -10.63 -22.60 -2.70
CA GLN A 73 -11.08 -22.37 -4.07
C GLN A 73 -11.23 -20.87 -4.37
N THR A 74 -10.52 -20.44 -5.42
CA THR A 74 -10.62 -19.12 -6.02
C THR A 74 -11.21 -19.24 -7.42
N VAL A 75 -12.12 -18.35 -7.78
CA VAL A 75 -12.80 -18.33 -9.07
C VAL A 75 -12.66 -16.96 -9.73
N VAL A 76 -12.44 -16.94 -11.04
CA VAL A 76 -12.43 -15.70 -11.82
C VAL A 76 -13.87 -15.19 -11.95
N SER A 77 -14.11 -13.93 -11.58
CA SER A 77 -15.44 -13.30 -11.65
C SER A 77 -15.57 -12.36 -12.85
N LYS A 78 -14.48 -11.68 -13.24
CA LYS A 78 -14.38 -10.87 -14.45
C LYS A 78 -12.98 -10.98 -15.01
N SER A 79 -12.83 -10.89 -16.32
CA SER A 79 -11.52 -10.86 -16.98
C SER A 79 -11.55 -9.95 -18.18
N LYS A 80 -10.42 -9.35 -18.51
CA LYS A 80 -10.19 -8.61 -19.74
C LYS A 80 -8.79 -8.90 -20.26
N ALA A 81 -8.70 -9.23 -21.54
CA ALA A 81 -7.45 -9.43 -22.28
C ALA A 81 -7.25 -8.30 -23.29
N GLY A 82 -6.15 -8.32 -24.03
CA GLY A 82 -5.84 -7.31 -25.06
C GLY A 82 -5.12 -6.08 -24.52
N PHE A 83 -4.44 -6.17 -23.38
CA PHE A 83 -3.61 -5.08 -22.89
C PHE A 83 -2.21 -5.15 -23.53
N VAL A 84 -1.70 -4.00 -23.97
CA VAL A 84 -0.36 -3.89 -24.57
C VAL A 84 0.73 -3.90 -23.49
N SER A 85 0.41 -3.44 -22.27
CA SER A 85 1.36 -3.35 -21.17
C SER A 85 0.78 -3.90 -19.86
N GLU A 86 1.67 -4.42 -19.02
CA GLU A 86 1.34 -4.90 -17.68
C GLU A 86 0.74 -3.78 -16.81
N SER A 87 1.30 -2.57 -16.87
CA SER A 87 0.80 -1.41 -16.12
C SER A 87 -0.65 -1.10 -16.45
N ALA A 88 -1.01 -1.10 -17.74
CA ALA A 88 -2.39 -0.85 -18.16
C ALA A 88 -3.34 -1.95 -17.65
N ALA A 89 -2.88 -3.20 -17.63
CA ALA A 89 -3.64 -4.32 -17.07
C ALA A 89 -3.80 -4.21 -15.54
N MET A 90 -2.76 -3.80 -14.82
CA MET A 90 -2.79 -3.59 -13.36
C MET A 90 -3.72 -2.43 -12.97
N GLU A 91 -3.59 -1.29 -13.62
CA GLU A 91 -4.46 -0.12 -13.39
C GLU A 91 -5.92 -0.46 -13.64
N TRP A 92 -6.18 -1.19 -14.73
CA TRP A 92 -7.52 -1.68 -15.02
C TRP A 92 -8.02 -2.65 -13.94
N GLY A 93 -7.18 -3.59 -13.50
CA GLY A 93 -7.52 -4.58 -12.46
C GLY A 93 -7.90 -3.91 -11.15
N ALA A 94 -7.09 -2.96 -10.67
CA ALA A 94 -7.34 -2.22 -9.44
C ALA A 94 -8.64 -1.40 -9.53
N LYS A 95 -8.80 -0.60 -10.57
CA LYS A 95 -10.02 0.21 -10.78
C LYS A 95 -11.27 -0.66 -10.89
N GLN A 96 -11.17 -1.77 -11.62
CA GLN A 96 -12.30 -2.66 -11.83
C GLN A 96 -12.68 -3.43 -10.57
N LEU A 97 -11.73 -3.72 -9.68
CA LEU A 97 -11.96 -4.35 -8.38
C LEU A 97 -12.80 -3.44 -7.49
N ASP A 98 -12.44 -2.16 -7.38
CA ASP A 98 -13.18 -1.19 -6.56
C ASP A 98 -14.63 -1.06 -7.05
N LEU A 99 -14.82 -0.86 -8.36
CA LEU A 99 -16.16 -0.79 -8.97
C LEU A 99 -16.97 -2.06 -8.72
N PHE A 100 -16.32 -3.23 -8.77
CA PHE A 100 -16.99 -4.51 -8.55
C PHE A 100 -17.45 -4.65 -7.10
N VAL A 101 -16.61 -4.29 -6.13
CA VAL A 101 -16.95 -4.33 -4.71
C VAL A 101 -18.10 -3.38 -4.38
N GLU A 102 -18.09 -2.16 -4.94
CA GLU A 102 -19.18 -1.20 -4.75
C GLU A 102 -20.51 -1.70 -5.33
N SER A 103 -20.48 -2.29 -6.53
CA SER A 103 -21.68 -2.89 -7.13
C SER A 103 -22.28 -3.99 -6.24
N LEU A 104 -21.43 -4.84 -5.67
CA LEU A 104 -21.87 -5.90 -4.75
C LEU A 104 -22.47 -5.33 -3.46
N ARG A 105 -21.90 -4.25 -2.91
CA ARG A 105 -22.46 -3.58 -1.71
C ARG A 105 -23.86 -3.06 -1.98
N LEU A 106 -24.08 -2.40 -3.11
CA LEU A 106 -25.38 -1.88 -3.51
C LEU A 106 -26.41 -3.00 -3.69
N GLN A 107 -26.05 -4.06 -4.41
CA GLN A 107 -26.95 -5.21 -4.62
C GLN A 107 -27.29 -5.91 -3.29
N ASN A 108 -26.31 -6.09 -2.40
CA ASN A 108 -26.56 -6.70 -1.10
C ASN A 108 -27.51 -5.85 -0.24
N LYS A 109 -27.38 -4.51 -0.28
CA LYS A 109 -28.28 -3.58 0.41
C LYS A 109 -29.70 -3.63 -0.15
N GLN A 110 -29.87 -3.82 -1.46
CA GLN A 110 -31.18 -3.98 -2.08
C GLN A 110 -31.82 -5.31 -1.64
N ARG A 111 -31.09 -6.42 -1.77
CA ARG A 111 -31.57 -7.75 -1.38
C ARG A 111 -31.86 -7.89 0.11
N SER A 112 -31.16 -7.14 0.97
CA SER A 112 -31.46 -7.15 2.40
C SER A 112 -32.79 -6.47 2.71
N LYS A 113 -33.12 -5.39 1.99
CA LYS A 113 -34.41 -4.69 2.12
C LYS A 113 -35.59 -5.51 1.59
N GLU A 114 -35.38 -6.29 0.54
CA GLU A 114 -36.42 -7.18 0.00
C GLU A 114 -36.76 -8.34 0.94
N ARG A 115 -35.84 -8.70 1.85
CA ARG A 115 -36.00 -9.81 2.79
C ARG A 115 -36.53 -9.40 4.17
N SER A 116 -36.50 -8.10 4.48
CA SER A 116 -37.00 -7.52 5.72
C SER A 116 -38.44 -7.07 5.56
#